data_AF-A0A4P6Q3X5-F1
#
_entry.id   AF-A0A4P6Q3X5-F1
#
_cell.length_a   1.000
_cell.length_b   1.000
_cell.length_c   1.000
_cell.angle_alpha   90.00
_cell.angle_beta   90.00
_cell.angle_gamma   90.00
#
_symmetry.space_group_name_H-M   'P 1'
#
loop_
_entity.id
_entity.type
_entity.pdbx_description
1 polymer ?
#
loop_
_entity_poly.entity_id
_entity_poly.type
_entity_poly.pdbx_seq_one_letter_code
_entity_poly.pdbx_strand_id
1 'polypeptide(L)'
;MAQETSHTSASGRGRPPMTERRKAVVRMEIARAAVALFVERGVAGTTGEDIAHSLGISTRTLWRYFPGKESCVRPLLSTGLDLMAERLRSCPRDVALLDHLELTGAFDADTDLVAGPVADLIWMTGREPGLQAVWLEVHHAAEAVFAGIIAERTGAEPEDLDVAVQAAALNAALRLAAEEQAGYRRTAEEAPPGGMGELVRRAITAAARGLPAFAPATAAGTGRGADASRGVHHG
;
A
#
# COMPACT_ATOMS: atom_id res chain seq x y z
N MET A 1 59.67 -9.52 47.84
CA MET A 1 59.72 -8.62 46.67
C MET A 1 58.98 -9.32 45.55
N ALA A 2 57.71 -8.96 45.32
CA ALA A 2 57.23 -8.08 44.24
C ALA A 2 57.10 -8.84 42.91
N GLN A 3 56.04 -8.85 42.09
CA GLN A 3 54.70 -8.22 41.99
C GLN A 3 53.92 -9.13 40.98
N GLU A 4 52.62 -9.42 41.13
CA GLU A 4 51.50 -8.78 40.38
C GLU A 4 51.90 -8.26 38.98
N THR A 5 51.25 -8.63 37.88
CA THR A 5 49.84 -8.36 37.60
C THR A 5 49.30 -9.28 36.49
N SER A 6 48.27 -10.07 36.81
CA SER A 6 47.30 -10.52 35.80
C SER A 6 46.34 -9.36 35.54
N HIS A 7 46.36 -8.81 34.33
CA HIS A 7 45.29 -7.94 33.84
C HIS A 7 44.50 -8.70 32.77
N THR A 8 43.46 -9.40 33.23
CA THR A 8 42.34 -9.79 32.38
C THR A 8 41.51 -8.53 32.13
N SER A 9 41.75 -7.87 31.01
CA SER A 9 40.90 -6.79 30.51
C SER A 9 39.55 -7.36 30.09
N ALA A 10 38.53 -7.07 30.89
CA ALA A 10 37.15 -7.45 30.64
C ALA A 10 36.64 -6.80 29.34
N SER A 11 36.11 -7.64 28.45
CA SER A 11 35.41 -7.27 27.22
C SER A 11 34.21 -6.34 27.52
N GLY A 12 34.13 -5.23 26.79
CA GLY A 12 33.04 -4.26 26.89
C GLY A 12 31.67 -4.92 26.71
N ARG A 13 30.78 -4.70 27.69
CA ARG A 13 29.38 -5.12 27.63
C ARG A 13 28.61 -4.21 26.67
N GLY A 14 28.62 -4.56 25.39
CA GLY A 14 27.66 -4.00 24.44
C GLY A 14 26.24 -4.43 24.79
N ARG A 15 25.28 -3.51 24.76
CA ARG A 15 23.85 -3.83 24.89
C ARG A 15 23.50 -4.92 23.85
N PRO A 16 22.74 -5.97 24.22
CA PRO A 16 22.39 -7.04 23.28
C PRO A 16 21.76 -6.49 22.00
N PRO A 17 22.02 -7.11 20.83
CA PRO A 17 21.39 -6.70 19.58
C PRO A 17 19.86 -6.66 19.73
N MET A 18 19.23 -5.60 19.21
CA MET A 18 17.77 -5.50 19.24
C MET A 18 17.15 -6.57 18.34
N THR A 19 16.10 -7.23 18.83
CA THR A 19 15.29 -8.17 18.04
C THR A 19 14.61 -7.45 16.87
N GLU A 20 14.34 -8.15 15.77
CA GLU A 20 13.64 -7.58 14.60
C GLU A 20 12.27 -7.01 14.98
N ARG A 21 11.54 -7.68 15.87
CA ARG A 21 10.28 -7.17 16.42
C ARG A 21 10.45 -5.81 17.10
N ARG A 22 11.51 -5.64 17.90
CA ARG A 22 11.78 -4.36 18.57
C ARG A 22 12.19 -3.27 17.58
N LYS A 23 12.92 -3.62 16.52
CA LYS A 23 13.24 -2.67 15.44
C LYS A 23 11.99 -2.23 14.69
N ALA A 24 11.06 -3.16 14.39
CA ALA A 24 9.79 -2.85 13.73
C ALA A 24 8.92 -1.90 14.55
N VAL A 25 8.82 -2.12 15.87
CA VAL A 25 8.09 -1.22 16.78
C VAL A 25 8.69 0.19 16.75
N VAL A 26 10.01 0.31 16.89
CA VAL A 26 10.68 1.63 16.87
C VAL A 26 10.53 2.32 15.51
N ARG A 27 10.64 1.58 14.40
CA ARG A 27 10.40 2.14 13.06
C ARG A 27 8.97 2.67 12.91
N MET A 28 7.98 1.97 13.45
CA MET A 28 6.59 2.40 13.41
C MET A 28 6.33 3.64 14.30
N GLU A 29 6.96 3.73 15.48
CA GLU A 29 6.91 4.93 16.32
C GLU A 29 7.50 6.16 15.60
N ILE A 30 8.65 5.98 14.96
CA ILE A 30 9.27 7.02 14.13
C ILE A 30 8.35 7.44 12.99
N ALA A 31 7.76 6.47 12.28
CA ALA A 31 6.86 6.75 11.17
C ALA A 31 5.65 7.60 11.60
N ARG A 32 5.01 7.25 12.74
CA ARG A 32 3.88 8.01 13.27
C ARG A 32 4.26 9.45 13.63
N ALA A 33 5.41 9.66 14.27
CA ALA A 33 5.89 10.99 14.60
C ALA A 33 6.21 11.84 13.36
N ALA A 34 6.86 11.23 12.36
CA ALA A 34 7.17 11.89 11.10
C ALA A 34 5.89 12.33 10.36
N VAL A 35 4.90 11.45 10.26
CA VAL A 35 3.61 11.77 9.61
C VAL A 35 2.87 12.88 10.34
N ALA A 36 2.83 12.86 11.68
CA ALA A 36 2.19 13.91 12.45
C ALA A 36 2.81 15.29 12.15
N LEU A 37 4.14 15.38 12.12
CA LEU A 37 4.84 16.63 11.80
C LEU A 37 4.66 17.04 10.32
N PHE A 38 4.68 16.08 9.39
CA PHE A 38 4.43 16.35 7.97
C PHE A 38 3.02 16.88 7.72
N VAL A 39 2.00 16.36 8.41
CA VAL A 39 0.63 16.87 8.32
C VAL A 39 0.51 18.27 8.94
N GLU A 40 1.17 18.51 10.07
CA GLU A 40 1.11 19.80 10.78
C GLU A 40 1.86 20.93 10.05
N ARG A 41 3.07 20.64 9.53
CA ARG A 41 4.05 21.65 9.08
C ARG A 41 4.47 21.51 7.62
N GLY A 42 4.01 20.45 6.94
CA GLY A 42 4.52 20.06 5.63
C GLY A 42 5.89 19.36 5.70
N VAL A 43 6.26 18.69 4.61
CA VAL A 43 7.54 17.97 4.51
C VAL A 43 8.72 18.94 4.55
N ALA A 44 8.64 20.04 3.80
CA ALA A 44 9.68 21.06 3.75
C ALA A 44 9.92 21.74 5.11
N GLY A 45 8.86 21.98 5.89
CA GLY A 45 8.90 22.60 7.21
C GLY A 45 9.32 21.66 8.35
N THR A 46 9.60 20.38 8.05
CA THR A 46 9.98 19.37 9.05
C THR A 46 11.41 18.91 8.82
N THR A 47 12.23 18.89 9.88
CA THR A 47 13.60 18.38 9.85
C THR A 47 13.73 17.02 10.53
N GLY A 48 14.85 16.33 10.31
CA GLY A 48 15.13 15.08 11.03
C GLY A 48 15.34 15.32 12.54
N GLU A 49 15.87 16.48 12.90
CA GLU A 49 16.01 16.95 14.27
C GLU A 49 14.66 17.09 14.96
N ASP A 50 13.65 17.66 14.27
CA ASP A 50 12.29 17.79 14.81
C ASP A 50 11.69 16.41 15.12
N ILE A 51 11.82 15.47 14.17
CA ILE A 51 11.33 14.09 14.32
C ILE A 51 12.04 13.42 15.50
N ALA A 52 13.37 13.51 15.56
CA ALA A 52 14.15 12.90 16.63
C ALA A 52 13.81 13.50 18.00
N HIS A 53 13.67 14.83 18.08
CA HIS A 53 13.31 15.55 19.29
C HIS A 53 11.93 15.15 19.82
N SER A 54 10.93 15.01 18.94
CA SER A 54 9.57 14.59 19.35
C SER A 54 9.51 13.20 19.99
N LEU A 55 10.52 12.35 19.74
CA LEU A 55 10.64 10.99 20.28
C LEU A 55 11.68 10.88 21.40
N GLY A 56 12.36 11.98 21.75
CA GLY A 56 13.45 11.96 22.73
C GLY A 56 14.66 11.11 22.30
N ILE A 57 14.89 10.95 21.00
CA ILE A 57 16.05 10.22 20.44
C ILE A 57 17.03 11.19 19.79
N SER A 58 18.27 10.76 19.59
CA SER A 58 19.24 11.54 18.81
C SER A 58 18.99 11.40 17.31
N THR A 59 19.33 12.42 16.52
CA THR A 59 19.31 12.37 15.05
C THR A 59 20.16 11.22 14.52
N ARG A 60 21.31 10.93 15.15
CA ARG A 60 22.13 9.73 14.87
C ARG A 60 21.34 8.42 15.04
N THR A 61 20.46 8.36 16.03
CA THR A 61 19.60 7.18 16.25
C THR A 61 18.54 7.08 15.16
N LEU A 62 17.91 8.18 14.77
CA LEU A 62 16.96 8.23 13.67
C LEU A 62 17.59 7.71 12.37
N TRP A 63 18.77 8.24 12.00
CA TRP A 63 19.48 7.87 10.76
C TRP A 63 20.04 6.45 10.75
N ARG A 64 20.12 5.79 11.90
CA ARG A 64 20.40 4.35 11.94
C ARG A 64 19.23 3.51 11.41
N TYR A 65 18.01 4.01 11.49
CA TYR A 65 16.81 3.31 11.01
C TYR A 65 16.42 3.72 9.59
N PHE A 66 16.68 4.96 9.20
CA PHE A 66 16.16 5.55 7.97
C PHE A 66 17.22 6.41 7.26
N PRO A 67 17.36 6.32 5.93
CA PRO A 67 18.32 7.13 5.16
C PRO A 67 17.96 8.62 5.08
N GLY A 68 16.70 8.98 5.32
CA GLY A 68 16.24 10.38 5.28
C GLY A 68 14.86 10.57 5.91
N LYS A 69 14.42 11.82 6.08
CA LYS A 69 13.14 12.13 6.75
C LYS A 69 11.94 11.58 5.99
N GLU A 70 11.96 11.62 4.66
CA GLU A 70 10.89 11.12 3.80
C GLU A 70 10.75 9.60 3.96
N SER A 71 11.87 8.87 4.05
CA SER A 71 11.86 7.41 4.24
C SER A 71 11.29 6.96 5.59
N CYS A 72 11.15 7.86 6.57
CA CYS A 72 10.58 7.55 7.88
C CYS A 72 9.13 7.06 7.77
N VAL A 73 8.40 7.44 6.72
CA VAL A 73 6.99 7.07 6.55
C VAL A 73 6.78 5.67 5.95
N ARG A 74 7.85 5.04 5.46
CA ARG A 74 7.81 3.71 4.79
C ARG A 74 7.01 2.65 5.57
N PRO A 75 7.15 2.50 6.90
CA PRO A 75 6.39 1.50 7.65
C PRO A 75 4.87 1.71 7.59
N LEU A 76 4.41 2.97 7.51
CA LEU A 76 2.99 3.28 7.38
C LEU A 76 2.49 3.01 5.96
N LEU A 77 3.25 3.42 4.94
CA LEU A 77 2.90 3.20 3.53
C LEU A 77 2.83 1.71 3.16
N SER A 78 3.59 0.85 3.83
CA SER A 78 3.60 -0.61 3.57
C SER A 78 2.49 -1.38 4.30
N THR A 79 1.80 -0.79 5.28
CA THR A 79 0.86 -1.51 6.16
C THR A 79 -0.25 -2.21 5.38
N GLY A 80 -0.84 -1.56 4.37
CA GLY A 80 -1.89 -2.17 3.55
C GLY A 80 -1.38 -3.32 2.67
N LEU A 81 -0.14 -3.20 2.17
CA LEU A 81 0.51 -4.22 1.36
C LEU A 81 0.89 -5.45 2.21
N ASP A 82 1.41 -5.22 3.40
CA ASP A 82 1.75 -6.29 4.36
C ASP A 82 0.51 -7.08 4.76
N LEU A 83 -0.61 -6.40 5.00
CA LEU A 83 -1.89 -7.06 5.29
C LEU A 83 -2.39 -7.87 4.10
N MET A 84 -2.31 -7.31 2.88
CA MET A 84 -2.72 -8.04 1.69
C MET A 84 -1.83 -9.27 1.47
N ALA A 85 -0.51 -9.16 1.68
CA ALA A 85 0.41 -10.28 1.63
C ALA A 85 0.02 -11.38 2.64
N GLU A 86 -0.37 -10.99 3.85
CA GLU A 86 -0.87 -11.95 4.84
C GLU A 86 -2.16 -12.64 4.41
N ARG A 87 -3.12 -11.90 3.84
CA ARG A 87 -4.36 -12.44 3.28
C ARG A 87 -4.10 -13.41 2.12
N LEU A 88 -3.13 -13.11 1.26
CA LEU A 88 -2.70 -14.03 0.20
C LEU A 88 -2.10 -15.32 0.78
N ARG A 89 -1.29 -15.23 1.84
CA ARG A 89 -0.74 -16.41 2.52
C ARG A 89 -1.82 -17.24 3.20
N SER A 90 -2.77 -16.61 3.87
CA SER A 90 -3.83 -17.29 4.63
C SER A 90 -4.94 -17.87 3.75
N CYS A 91 -5.05 -17.43 2.50
CA CYS A 91 -6.05 -17.95 1.57
C CYS A 91 -5.96 -19.49 1.49
N PRO A 92 -7.05 -20.25 1.65
CA PRO A 92 -7.02 -21.69 1.43
C PRO A 92 -6.59 -22.04 0.00
N ARG A 93 -6.00 -23.23 -0.18
CA ARG A 93 -5.83 -23.77 -1.54
C ARG A 93 -7.23 -24.03 -2.11
N ASP A 94 -7.39 -23.86 -3.42
CA ASP A 94 -8.65 -24.04 -4.16
C ASP A 94 -9.75 -22.98 -3.97
N VAL A 95 -9.48 -21.92 -3.21
CA VAL A 95 -10.39 -20.76 -3.09
C VAL A 95 -9.82 -19.60 -3.90
N ALA A 96 -10.65 -18.97 -4.75
CA ALA A 96 -10.25 -17.76 -5.46
C ALA A 96 -9.99 -16.63 -4.44
N LEU A 97 -8.93 -15.84 -4.66
CA LEU A 97 -8.54 -14.79 -3.72
C LEU A 97 -9.68 -13.82 -3.42
N LEU A 98 -10.45 -13.40 -4.43
CA LEU A 98 -11.60 -12.51 -4.25
C LEU A 98 -12.66 -13.12 -3.33
N ASP A 99 -12.97 -14.40 -3.50
CA ASP A 99 -13.95 -15.11 -2.66
C ASP A 99 -13.43 -15.22 -1.22
N HIS A 100 -12.14 -15.51 -1.02
CA HIS A 100 -11.55 -15.55 0.31
C HIS A 100 -11.58 -14.18 1.00
N LEU A 101 -11.27 -13.12 0.28
CA LEU A 101 -11.33 -11.76 0.79
C LEU A 101 -12.76 -11.38 1.19
N GLU A 102 -13.75 -11.71 0.36
CA GLU A 102 -15.16 -11.48 0.68
C GLU A 102 -15.59 -12.25 1.94
N LEU A 103 -15.28 -13.55 2.01
CA LEU A 103 -15.63 -14.41 3.15
C LEU A 103 -14.99 -14.00 4.47
N THR A 104 -13.83 -13.34 4.42
CA THR A 104 -13.10 -12.88 5.61
C THR A 104 -13.44 -11.46 6.02
N GLY A 105 -14.42 -10.81 5.37
CA GLY A 105 -14.79 -9.42 5.65
C GLY A 105 -13.67 -8.44 5.26
N ALA A 106 -12.79 -8.82 4.34
CA ALA A 106 -11.61 -8.03 3.99
C ALA A 106 -11.94 -6.66 3.37
N PHE A 107 -13.17 -6.52 2.87
CA PHE A 107 -13.74 -5.33 2.26
C PHE A 107 -14.75 -4.60 3.18
N ASP A 108 -14.94 -5.06 4.42
CA ASP A 108 -15.90 -4.44 5.33
C ASP A 108 -15.45 -3.02 5.70
N ALA A 109 -16.39 -2.09 5.70
CA ALA A 109 -16.16 -0.66 5.90
C ALA A 109 -15.50 -0.32 7.26
N ASP A 110 -15.69 -1.17 8.27
CA ASP A 110 -15.11 -1.03 9.61
C ASP A 110 -13.63 -1.46 9.69
N THR A 111 -13.10 -2.07 8.63
CA THR A 111 -11.68 -2.31 8.51
C THR A 111 -11.03 -0.98 8.14
N ASP A 112 -10.75 -0.14 9.14
CA ASP A 112 -10.06 1.13 8.98
C ASP A 112 -8.58 0.88 8.64
N LEU A 113 -8.36 0.33 7.44
CA LEU A 113 -7.05 -0.06 6.88
C LEU A 113 -6.13 1.14 6.72
N VAL A 114 -6.70 2.34 6.80
CA VAL A 114 -6.04 3.62 6.61
C VAL A 114 -6.62 4.61 7.63
N ALA A 115 -6.18 4.49 8.89
CA ALA A 115 -6.46 5.49 9.92
C ALA A 115 -6.17 6.91 9.36
N GLY A 116 -7.00 7.89 9.74
CA GLY A 116 -6.84 9.33 9.47
C GLY A 116 -5.50 9.77 8.84
N PRO A 117 -4.39 9.71 9.59
CA PRO A 117 -3.08 10.19 9.14
C PRO A 117 -2.46 9.49 7.91
N VAL A 118 -2.83 8.25 7.60
CA VAL A 118 -2.23 7.49 6.48
C VAL A 118 -2.82 7.93 5.13
N ALA A 119 -4.11 8.28 5.08
CA ALA A 119 -4.70 8.77 3.83
C ALA A 119 -4.16 10.16 3.47
N ASP A 120 -3.96 11.01 4.48
CA ASP A 120 -3.34 12.33 4.30
C ASP A 120 -1.91 12.17 3.78
N LEU A 121 -1.16 11.22 4.34
CA LEU A 121 0.17 10.88 3.85
C LEU A 121 0.16 10.42 2.38
N ILE A 122 -0.74 9.50 2.00
CA ILE A 122 -0.87 9.02 0.61
C ILE A 122 -1.20 10.19 -0.32
N TRP A 123 -2.10 11.09 0.10
CA TRP A 123 -2.40 12.30 -0.67
C TRP A 123 -1.17 13.20 -0.86
N MET A 124 -0.35 13.39 0.18
CA MET A 124 0.88 14.19 0.10
C MET A 124 1.87 13.64 -0.94
N THR A 125 1.86 12.33 -1.23
CA THR A 125 2.73 11.72 -2.25
C THR A 125 2.50 12.29 -3.65
N GLY A 126 1.28 12.76 -3.96
CA GLY A 126 0.96 13.39 -5.25
C GLY A 126 1.55 14.79 -5.44
N ARG A 127 2.17 15.37 -4.40
CA ARG A 127 2.63 16.77 -4.38
C ARG A 127 4.06 16.93 -3.89
N GLU A 128 4.54 15.97 -3.11
CA GLU A 128 5.88 15.96 -2.52
C GLU A 128 6.74 14.89 -3.21
N PRO A 129 7.68 15.26 -4.11
CA PRO A 129 8.45 14.29 -4.90
C PRO A 129 9.22 13.27 -4.06
N GLY A 130 9.73 13.69 -2.89
CA GLY A 130 10.44 12.79 -1.97
C GLY A 130 9.52 11.73 -1.36
N LEU A 131 8.26 12.07 -1.04
CA LEU A 131 7.28 11.09 -0.58
C LEU A 131 6.76 10.22 -1.73
N GLN A 132 6.62 10.79 -2.93
CA GLN A 132 6.28 10.04 -4.14
C GLN A 132 7.29 8.92 -4.42
N ALA A 133 8.59 9.23 -4.30
CA ALA A 133 9.65 8.25 -4.48
C ALA A 133 9.53 7.10 -3.48
N VAL A 134 9.31 7.39 -2.19
CA VAL A 134 9.12 6.37 -1.16
C VAL A 134 7.87 5.54 -1.40
N TRP A 135 6.76 6.16 -1.82
CA TRP A 135 5.52 5.47 -2.16
C TRP A 135 5.70 4.46 -3.29
N LEU A 136 6.30 4.89 -4.40
CA LEU A 136 6.57 4.02 -5.53
C LEU A 136 7.59 2.93 -5.19
N GLU A 137 8.60 3.22 -4.38
CA GLU A 137 9.58 2.23 -3.92
C GLU A 137 8.92 1.15 -3.05
N VAL A 138 8.01 1.54 -2.14
CA VAL A 138 7.24 0.61 -1.30
C VAL A 138 6.40 -0.32 -2.17
N HIS A 139 5.70 0.22 -3.16
CA HIS A 139 4.90 -0.57 -4.09
C HIS A 139 5.75 -1.49 -4.94
N HIS A 140 6.87 -1.00 -5.49
CA HIS A 140 7.75 -1.84 -6.30
C HIS A 140 8.36 -2.98 -5.47
N ALA A 141 8.77 -2.72 -4.23
CA ALA A 141 9.28 -3.76 -3.33
C ALA A 141 8.23 -4.84 -2.99
N ALA A 142 6.95 -4.46 -2.93
CA ALA A 142 5.86 -5.41 -2.65
C ALA A 142 5.59 -6.38 -3.82
N GLU A 143 5.94 -6.03 -5.06
CA GLU A 143 5.77 -6.92 -6.23
C GLU A 143 6.55 -8.22 -6.04
N ALA A 144 7.79 -8.15 -5.55
CA ALA A 144 8.59 -9.35 -5.27
C ALA A 144 7.97 -10.22 -4.16
N VAL A 145 7.35 -9.60 -3.15
CA VAL A 145 6.65 -10.32 -2.08
C VAL A 145 5.42 -11.03 -2.62
N PHE A 146 4.60 -10.36 -3.42
CA PHE A 146 3.42 -10.97 -4.03
C PHE A 146 3.80 -12.07 -5.03
N ALA A 147 4.83 -11.85 -5.86
CA ALA A 147 5.33 -12.84 -6.80
C ALA A 147 5.76 -14.13 -6.08
N GLY A 148 6.54 -14.00 -4.99
CA GLY A 148 6.94 -15.15 -4.18
C GLY A 148 5.74 -15.93 -3.62
N ILE A 149 4.74 -15.22 -3.08
CA ILE A 149 3.53 -15.88 -2.54
C ILE A 149 2.72 -16.56 -3.65
N ILE A 150 2.58 -15.93 -4.83
CA ILE A 150 1.85 -16.49 -5.95
C ILE A 150 2.57 -17.75 -6.46
N ALA A 151 3.89 -17.67 -6.70
CA ALA A 151 4.73 -18.77 -7.15
C ALA A 151 4.64 -20.00 -6.22
N GLU A 152 4.83 -19.79 -4.91
CA GLU A 152 4.70 -20.85 -3.90
C GLU A 152 3.33 -21.54 -3.90
N ARG A 153 2.28 -20.80 -4.28
CA ARG A 153 0.91 -21.29 -4.28
C ARG A 153 0.54 -22.00 -5.58
N THR A 154 1.06 -21.55 -6.72
CA THR A 154 0.78 -22.13 -8.05
C THR A 154 1.78 -23.22 -8.45
N GLY A 155 2.93 -23.33 -7.76
CA GLY A 155 4.03 -24.20 -8.15
C GLY A 155 4.83 -23.67 -9.35
N ALA A 156 4.67 -22.38 -9.68
CA ALA A 156 5.46 -21.67 -10.67
C ALA A 156 6.74 -21.11 -10.06
N GLU A 157 7.65 -20.59 -10.88
CA GLU A 157 8.81 -19.84 -10.42
C GLU A 157 8.47 -18.36 -10.24
N PRO A 158 9.03 -17.64 -9.24
CA PRO A 158 8.76 -16.22 -9.03
C PRO A 158 9.14 -15.33 -10.22
N GLU A 159 10.12 -15.75 -11.02
CA GLU A 159 10.58 -15.06 -12.22
C GLU A 159 9.72 -15.34 -13.46
N ASP A 160 8.74 -16.24 -13.38
CA ASP A 160 7.81 -16.51 -14.48
C ASP A 160 7.05 -15.24 -14.83
N LEU A 161 7.00 -14.91 -16.14
CA LEU A 161 6.38 -13.67 -16.62
C LEU A 161 4.93 -13.53 -16.14
N ASP A 162 4.17 -14.61 -16.16
CA ASP A 162 2.78 -14.61 -15.72
C ASP A 162 2.66 -14.29 -14.22
N VAL A 163 3.55 -14.82 -13.39
CA VAL A 163 3.60 -14.52 -11.94
C VAL A 163 3.96 -13.06 -11.69
N ALA A 164 4.98 -12.57 -12.39
CA ALA A 164 5.40 -11.17 -12.32
C ALA A 164 4.28 -10.21 -12.74
N VAL A 165 3.56 -10.51 -13.83
CA VAL A 165 2.42 -9.73 -14.31
C VAL A 165 1.27 -9.76 -13.30
N GLN A 166 0.94 -10.92 -12.73
CA GLN A 166 -0.11 -11.06 -11.72
C GLN A 166 0.22 -10.26 -10.45
N ALA A 167 1.46 -10.35 -9.96
CA ALA A 167 1.92 -9.60 -8.80
C ALA A 167 1.88 -8.08 -9.04
N ALA A 168 2.35 -7.62 -10.20
CA ALA A 168 2.31 -6.22 -10.58
C ALA A 168 0.87 -5.70 -10.75
N ALA A 169 -0.03 -6.49 -11.36
CA ALA A 169 -1.43 -6.13 -11.54
C ALA A 169 -2.17 -6.00 -10.20
N LEU A 170 -1.94 -6.94 -9.26
CA LEU A 170 -2.46 -6.84 -7.90
C LEU A 170 -1.91 -5.59 -7.19
N ASN A 171 -0.59 -5.37 -7.25
CA ASN A 171 0.04 -4.20 -6.63
C ASN A 171 -0.51 -2.87 -7.18
N ALA A 172 -0.70 -2.79 -8.50
CA ALA A 172 -1.30 -1.62 -9.15
C ALA A 172 -2.74 -1.39 -8.71
N ALA A 173 -3.55 -2.44 -8.58
CA ALA A 173 -4.92 -2.34 -8.06
C ALA A 173 -4.94 -1.76 -6.64
N LEU A 174 -4.08 -2.24 -5.75
CA LEU A 174 -3.98 -1.75 -4.36
C LEU A 174 -3.52 -0.28 -4.31
N ARG A 175 -2.50 0.06 -5.10
CA ARG A 175 -1.97 1.43 -5.19
C ARG A 175 -3.03 2.42 -5.64
N LEU A 176 -3.74 2.10 -6.73
CA LEU A 176 -4.75 2.97 -7.32
C LEU A 176 -5.97 3.13 -6.41
N ALA A 177 -6.41 2.06 -5.74
CA ALA A 177 -7.48 2.14 -4.73
C ALA A 177 -7.10 3.08 -3.56
N ALA A 178 -5.85 3.00 -3.09
CA ALA A 178 -5.35 3.86 -2.02
C ALA A 178 -5.23 5.33 -2.45
N GLU A 179 -4.76 5.59 -3.68
CA GLU A 179 -4.69 6.94 -4.26
C GLU A 179 -6.09 7.55 -4.48
N GLU A 180 -7.05 6.77 -4.96
CA GLU A 180 -8.45 7.18 -5.15
C GLU A 180 -9.10 7.53 -3.79
N GLN A 181 -8.94 6.68 -2.77
CA GLN A 181 -9.40 6.94 -1.40
C GLN A 181 -8.84 8.26 -0.84
N ALA A 182 -7.55 8.52 -1.06
CA ALA A 182 -6.89 9.74 -0.61
C ALA A 182 -7.43 11.00 -1.32
N GLY A 183 -7.94 10.85 -2.56
CA GLY A 183 -8.63 11.91 -3.29
C GLY A 183 -9.97 12.32 -2.67
N TYR A 184 -10.82 11.34 -2.32
CA TYR A 184 -12.16 11.57 -1.78
C TYR A 184 -12.18 12.38 -0.47
N ARG A 185 -11.22 12.15 0.43
CA ARG A 185 -11.16 12.90 1.69
C ARG A 185 -10.99 14.41 1.52
N ARG A 186 -10.48 14.87 0.38
CA ARG A 186 -10.19 16.29 0.16
C ARG A 186 -11.34 17.05 -0.49
N THR A 187 -12.16 16.41 -1.32
CA THR A 187 -13.30 17.06 -1.97
C THR A 187 -14.43 17.38 -0.99
N ALA A 188 -14.29 17.00 0.29
CA ALA A 188 -15.37 17.02 1.29
C ALA A 188 -16.62 16.28 0.81
N GLU A 189 -16.48 15.43 -0.21
CA GLU A 189 -17.46 14.41 -0.53
C GLU A 189 -17.45 13.39 0.60
N GLU A 190 -18.63 12.83 0.90
CA GLU A 190 -18.71 11.69 1.81
C GLU A 190 -17.70 10.61 1.36
N ALA A 191 -17.17 9.85 2.32
CA ALA A 191 -16.30 8.71 2.02
C ALA A 191 -16.88 7.93 0.82
N PRO A 192 -16.05 7.39 -0.09
CA PRO A 192 -16.55 6.75 -1.30
C PRO A 192 -17.66 5.77 -0.93
N PRO A 193 -18.74 5.66 -1.71
CA PRO A 193 -19.80 4.72 -1.41
C PRO A 193 -19.21 3.32 -1.18
N GLY A 194 -19.33 2.77 0.03
CA GLY A 194 -18.73 1.48 0.43
C GLY A 194 -17.31 1.52 1.02
N GLY A 195 -16.69 2.69 1.15
CA GLY A 195 -15.39 2.90 1.80
C GLY A 195 -14.19 2.32 1.06
N MET A 196 -13.06 2.22 1.76
CA MET A 196 -11.80 1.70 1.20
C MET A 196 -11.95 0.23 0.72
N GLY A 197 -12.72 -0.58 1.44
CA GLY A 197 -12.95 -1.97 1.07
C GLY A 197 -13.58 -2.13 -0.30
N GLU A 198 -14.60 -1.32 -0.62
CA GLU A 198 -15.24 -1.32 -1.93
C GLU A 198 -14.29 -0.87 -3.05
N LEU A 199 -13.43 0.13 -2.80
CA LEU A 199 -12.40 0.54 -3.76
C LEU A 199 -11.40 -0.58 -4.06
N VAL A 200 -10.92 -1.27 -3.01
CA VAL A 200 -10.02 -2.42 -3.17
C VAL A 200 -10.71 -3.55 -3.94
N ARG A 201 -11.97 -3.87 -3.60
CA ARG A 201 -12.76 -4.90 -4.29
C ARG A 201 -12.91 -4.58 -5.78
N ARG A 202 -13.29 -3.35 -6.12
CA ARG A 202 -13.40 -2.85 -7.50
C ARG A 202 -12.07 -2.97 -8.23
N ALA A 203 -10.98 -2.51 -7.62
CA ALA A 203 -9.65 -2.51 -8.24
C ALA A 203 -9.12 -3.93 -8.49
N ILE A 204 -9.22 -4.83 -7.51
CA ILE A 204 -8.79 -6.24 -7.68
C ILE A 204 -9.67 -6.94 -8.73
N THR A 205 -10.98 -6.67 -8.75
CA THR A 205 -11.88 -7.21 -9.78
C THR A 205 -11.48 -6.73 -11.18
N ALA A 206 -11.09 -5.47 -11.33
CA ALA A 206 -10.61 -4.93 -12.60
C ALA A 206 -9.28 -5.61 -13.02
N ALA A 207 -8.33 -5.77 -12.09
CA ALA A 207 -7.08 -6.48 -12.36
C ALA A 207 -7.32 -7.95 -12.76
N ALA A 208 -8.24 -8.65 -12.10
CA ALA A 208 -8.59 -10.04 -12.41
C ALA A 208 -9.26 -10.20 -13.79
N ARG A 209 -10.02 -9.20 -14.24
CA ARG A 209 -10.65 -9.21 -15.57
C ARG A 209 -9.65 -8.91 -16.70
N GLY A 210 -8.57 -8.17 -16.40
CA GLY A 210 -7.60 -7.73 -17.40
C GLY A 210 -8.14 -6.63 -18.32
N LEU A 211 -7.58 -6.54 -19.53
CA LEU A 211 -7.98 -5.53 -20.52
C LEU A 211 -9.29 -5.93 -21.23
N PRO A 212 -10.27 -5.02 -21.35
CA PRO A 212 -11.48 -5.31 -22.10
C PRO A 212 -11.20 -5.37 -23.61
N ALA A 213 -12.04 -6.11 -24.35
CA ALA A 213 -12.05 -6.01 -25.80
C ALA A 213 -12.50 -4.60 -26.23
N PHE A 214 -11.67 -3.91 -27.03
CA PHE A 214 -11.99 -2.59 -27.56
C PHE A 214 -12.92 -2.74 -28.78
N ALA A 215 -14.22 -2.96 -28.54
CA ALA A 215 -15.19 -2.89 -29.62
C ALA A 215 -15.26 -1.44 -30.14
N PRO A 216 -15.29 -1.20 -31.46
CA PRO A 216 -15.60 0.11 -31.98
C PRO A 216 -17.00 0.49 -31.49
N ALA A 217 -17.16 1.73 -31.00
CA ALA A 217 -18.46 2.26 -30.61
C ALA A 217 -19.41 2.08 -31.81
N THR A 218 -20.31 1.10 -31.74
CA THR A 218 -21.31 0.91 -32.78
C THR A 218 -22.14 2.18 -32.80
N ALA A 219 -22.05 2.90 -33.93
CA ALA A 219 -22.89 4.05 -34.23
C ALA A 219 -24.31 3.71 -33.83
N ALA A 220 -24.81 4.41 -32.80
CA ALA A 220 -26.20 4.35 -32.42
C ALA A 220 -27.03 4.56 -33.69
N GLY A 221 -27.76 3.53 -34.09
CA GLY A 221 -28.53 3.51 -35.32
C GLY A 221 -29.57 4.63 -35.31
N THR A 222 -29.21 5.78 -35.88
CA THR A 222 -30.17 6.69 -36.50
C THR A 222 -30.67 6.05 -37.79
N GLY A 223 -31.45 4.98 -37.64
CA GLY A 223 -32.31 4.41 -38.66
C GLY A 223 -33.74 4.87 -38.45
N ARG A 224 -33.97 6.19 -38.42
CA ARG A 224 -35.32 6.77 -38.50
C ARG A 224 -35.48 7.31 -39.92
N GLY A 225 -36.16 6.56 -40.77
CA GLY A 225 -36.62 7.06 -42.07
C GLY A 225 -36.60 6.02 -43.18
N ALA A 226 -37.65 5.20 -43.23
CA ALA A 226 -38.37 4.78 -44.43
C ALA A 226 -39.00 3.39 -44.18
N ASP A 227 -40.29 3.36 -43.86
CA ASP A 227 -41.18 2.68 -44.81
C ASP A 227 -42.61 3.22 -44.68
N ALA A 228 -43.11 3.69 -45.82
CA ALA A 228 -44.48 4.06 -46.04
C ALA A 228 -45.20 2.80 -46.54
N SER A 229 -46.09 2.26 -45.72
CA SER A 229 -47.13 1.34 -46.20
C SER A 229 -48.38 1.53 -45.36
N ARG A 230 -49.11 2.61 -45.65
CA ARG A 230 -50.52 2.77 -45.28
C ARG A 230 -51.34 2.34 -46.48
N GLY A 231 -51.80 1.09 -46.45
CA GLY A 231 -52.77 0.56 -47.36
C GLY A 231 -53.65 -0.45 -46.63
N VAL A 232 -54.95 -0.15 -46.62
CA VAL A 232 -56.08 -1.10 -46.51
C VAL A 232 -56.51 -1.52 -45.09
N HIS A 233 -57.56 -0.90 -44.52
CA HIS A 233 -58.93 -1.45 -44.48
C HIS A 233 -59.93 -0.65 -43.59
N HIS A 234 -61.21 -0.73 -44.01
CA HIS A 234 -62.47 -0.32 -43.36
C HIS A 234 -62.79 1.18 -43.47
N GLY A 235 -63.95 1.61 -43.95
CA GLY A 235 -65.19 0.96 -44.39
C GLY A 235 -66.17 2.08 -44.74
#